data_AF-A0A0A1VSF4-F1
#
_entry.id   AF-A0A0A1VSF4-F1
#
_cell.length_a   1.000
_cell.length_b   1.000
_cell.length_c   1.000
_cell.angle_alpha   90.00
_cell.angle_beta   90.00
_cell.angle_gamma   90.00
#
_symmetry.space_group_name_H-M   'P 1'
#
loop_
_entity.id
_entity.type
_entity.pdbx_description
1 polymer ?
#
loop_
_entity_poly.entity_id
_entity_poly.type
_entity_poly.pdbx_seq_one_letter_code
_entity_poly.pdbx_strand_id
1 'polypeptide(L)'
;MAKSAKSILISSLEPLSGKSGTVVGLAHLLRQKGLEISYGKPMGNCPGYVDGQLVDEDVEFIRQLLELSPEQLRLPVIYTDVDSVAKRLQGTDKQDYGNILAGYLDRVNSDITLLEGPGTLWEGSIFQLSMGEMAKILQTPILLVARYSSPLIAESLLKAQRELNNQLLGVVISDIPTDDWDEVQSLLKPYLAGQGVEVLGLLPASKLLRSISVREIVHLLGAKVLCRPDRLDWMVESLAIGAMNVNAALEYFRKGENMAVITGGDRTDLQLAALETSTTCLILTGSISPDPLILGRAEDLEVPILSVNLDTLTTVEIVDQAFGKIRLQEQVKVACIRELMEEHFQIDRLLEKLTIGA
;
A
#
# COMPACT_ATOMS: atom_id res chain seq x y z
N MET A 1 -1.24 -6.62 38.50
CA MET A 1 -2.43 -6.45 37.66
C MET A 1 -1.93 -6.41 36.23
N ALA A 2 -2.36 -7.34 35.37
CA ALA A 2 -1.89 -7.38 33.98
C ALA A 2 -2.30 -6.07 33.29
N LYS A 3 -1.34 -5.38 32.69
CA LYS A 3 -1.58 -4.20 31.87
C LYS A 3 -2.46 -4.68 30.71
N SER A 4 -3.73 -4.24 30.64
CA SER A 4 -4.57 -4.60 29.49
C SER A 4 -3.95 -3.94 28.27
N ALA A 5 -3.44 -4.75 27.34
CA ALA A 5 -2.86 -4.26 26.09
C ALA A 5 -3.92 -3.45 25.35
N LYS A 6 -3.60 -2.23 24.91
CA LYS A 6 -4.50 -1.46 24.08
C LYS A 6 -4.43 -2.01 22.65
N SER A 7 -5.48 -1.81 21.88
CA SER A 7 -5.54 -2.24 20.48
C SER A 7 -6.13 -1.15 19.60
N ILE A 8 -5.79 -1.18 18.32
CA ILE A 8 -6.35 -0.30 17.30
C ILE A 8 -6.60 -1.12 16.04
N LEU A 9 -7.81 -1.06 15.50
CA LEU A 9 -8.14 -1.61 14.19
C LEU A 9 -7.90 -0.57 13.11
N ILE A 10 -7.04 -0.86 12.14
CA ILE A 10 -6.72 0.02 11.03
C ILE A 10 -7.45 -0.49 9.80
N SER A 11 -8.40 0.29 9.28
CA SER A 11 -9.28 -0.13 8.18
C SER A 11 -9.33 0.91 7.08
N SER A 12 -10.05 0.61 6.00
CA SER A 12 -10.24 1.53 4.89
C SER A 12 -11.65 1.48 4.30
N LEU A 13 -12.00 2.55 3.60
CA LEU A 13 -13.23 2.61 2.79
C LEU A 13 -13.10 1.84 1.48
N GLU A 14 -11.89 1.78 0.95
CA GLU A 14 -11.57 1.15 -0.31
C GLU A 14 -10.20 0.46 -0.26
N PRO A 15 -9.99 -0.58 -1.08
CA PRO A 15 -8.69 -1.23 -1.22
C PRO A 15 -7.59 -0.23 -1.63
N LEU A 16 -6.33 -0.55 -1.30
CA LEU A 16 -5.14 0.20 -1.76
C LEU A 16 -5.10 1.68 -1.32
N SER A 17 -5.74 2.01 -0.21
CA SER A 17 -5.79 3.34 0.41
C SER A 17 -4.59 3.69 1.30
N GLY A 18 -3.61 2.78 1.45
CA GLY A 18 -2.42 2.99 2.28
C GLY A 18 -2.53 2.49 3.73
N LYS A 19 -3.41 1.52 4.01
CA LYS A 19 -3.54 0.89 5.35
C LYS A 19 -2.22 0.36 5.90
N SER A 20 -1.56 -0.54 5.15
CA SER A 20 -0.30 -1.15 5.58
C SER A 20 0.78 -0.08 5.77
N GLY A 21 0.76 1.00 4.96
CA GLY A 21 1.66 2.14 5.15
C GLY A 21 1.39 2.87 6.45
N THR A 22 0.11 3.09 6.77
CA THR A 22 -0.34 3.65 8.05
C THR A 22 0.09 2.77 9.22
N VAL A 23 -0.02 1.43 9.10
CA VAL A 23 0.47 0.48 10.13
C VAL A 23 1.96 0.67 10.37
N VAL A 24 2.77 0.69 9.31
CA VAL A 24 4.23 0.87 9.41
C VAL A 24 4.60 2.21 10.03
N GLY A 25 3.95 3.28 9.58
CA GLY A 25 4.14 4.62 10.11
C GLY A 25 3.77 4.74 11.58
N LEU A 26 2.61 4.21 11.97
CA LEU A 26 2.18 4.19 13.37
C LEU A 26 3.11 3.36 14.24
N ALA A 27 3.51 2.18 13.79
CA ALA A 27 4.46 1.33 14.48
C ALA A 27 5.76 2.09 14.77
N HIS A 28 6.26 2.84 13.78
CA HIS A 28 7.44 3.69 13.93
C HIS A 28 7.25 4.80 14.97
N LEU A 29 6.16 5.58 14.89
CA LEU A 29 5.87 6.66 15.84
C LEU A 29 5.67 6.14 17.27
N LEU A 30 4.99 5.00 17.44
CA LEU A 30 4.76 4.38 18.74
C LEU A 30 6.07 3.89 19.38
N ARG A 31 6.98 3.33 18.58
CA ARG A 31 8.32 2.94 19.04
C ARG A 31 9.17 4.14 19.48
N GLN A 32 9.08 5.25 18.77
CA GLN A 32 9.74 6.50 19.20
C GLN A 32 9.21 7.00 20.54
N LYS A 33 7.94 6.72 20.87
CA LYS A 33 7.35 6.99 22.20
C LYS A 33 7.72 5.94 23.25
N GLY A 34 8.55 4.95 22.90
CA GLY A 34 9.02 3.89 23.81
C GLY A 34 7.99 2.81 24.10
N LEU A 35 6.97 2.66 23.24
CA LEU A 35 5.90 1.67 23.43
C LEU A 35 6.23 0.36 22.73
N GLU A 36 5.98 -0.75 23.41
CA GLU A 36 6.06 -2.08 22.81
C GLU A 36 4.83 -2.34 21.95
N ILE A 37 5.05 -2.82 20.73
CA ILE A 37 3.99 -3.05 19.74
C ILE A 37 3.85 -4.54 19.41
N SER A 38 2.61 -4.95 19.18
CA SER A 38 2.25 -6.20 18.50
C SER A 38 1.51 -5.89 17.21
N TYR A 39 1.55 -6.81 16.26
CA TYR A 39 0.86 -6.70 14.99
C TYR A 39 -0.02 -7.92 14.74
N GLY A 40 -1.21 -7.69 14.19
CA GLY A 40 -2.12 -8.75 13.81
C GLY A 40 -2.91 -8.40 12.57
N LYS A 41 -3.36 -9.43 11.86
CA LYS A 41 -4.27 -9.31 10.73
C LYS A 41 -5.41 -10.30 10.95
N PRO A 42 -6.55 -9.90 11.54
CA PRO A 42 -7.62 -10.83 11.89
C PRO A 42 -8.16 -11.64 10.70
N MET A 43 -8.20 -11.04 9.51
CA MET A 43 -8.59 -11.71 8.26
C MET A 43 -7.53 -11.52 7.18
N GLY A 44 -7.12 -12.60 6.54
CA GLY A 44 -6.18 -12.59 5.42
C GLY A 44 -6.92 -12.63 4.08
N ASN A 45 -6.29 -12.10 3.02
CA ASN A 45 -6.96 -11.94 1.72
C ASN A 45 -6.50 -12.98 0.69
N CYS A 46 -5.26 -13.46 0.79
CA CYS A 46 -4.76 -14.57 -0.02
C CYS A 46 -3.50 -15.16 0.65
N PRO A 47 -3.55 -16.38 1.18
CA PRO A 47 -2.36 -17.01 1.72
C PRO A 47 -1.49 -17.59 0.59
N GLY A 48 -0.18 -17.31 0.65
CA GLY A 48 0.84 -18.07 -0.08
C GLY A 48 1.19 -19.36 0.66
N TYR A 49 2.05 -20.17 0.05
CA TYR A 49 2.64 -21.36 0.68
C TYR A 49 4.17 -21.25 0.67
N VAL A 50 4.79 -21.29 1.85
CA VAL A 50 6.25 -21.42 2.01
C VAL A 50 6.51 -22.69 2.79
N ASP A 51 7.32 -23.59 2.24
CA ASP A 51 7.64 -24.91 2.84
C ASP A 51 6.41 -25.73 3.26
N GLY A 52 5.31 -25.60 2.51
CA GLY A 52 4.04 -26.29 2.80
C GLY A 52 3.22 -25.69 3.93
N GLN A 53 3.65 -24.57 4.53
CA GLN A 53 2.88 -23.79 5.49
C GLN A 53 2.19 -22.61 4.83
N LEU A 54 0.98 -22.32 5.28
CA LEU A 54 0.17 -21.19 4.86
C LEU A 54 0.78 -19.89 5.40
N VAL A 55 1.28 -19.01 4.53
CA VAL A 55 1.92 -17.76 4.90
C VAL A 55 1.18 -16.59 4.26
N ASP A 56 0.75 -15.61 5.06
CA ASP A 56 0.28 -14.32 4.55
C ASP A 56 1.52 -13.45 4.28
N GLU A 57 1.80 -13.19 3.00
CA GLU A 57 2.98 -12.45 2.56
C GLU A 57 3.05 -11.04 3.18
N ASP A 58 1.90 -10.38 3.37
CA ASP A 58 1.84 -9.06 4.01
C ASP A 58 2.21 -9.16 5.49
N VAL A 59 1.72 -10.19 6.18
CA VAL A 59 2.00 -10.39 7.61
C VAL A 59 3.49 -10.67 7.83
N GLU A 60 4.09 -11.54 7.02
CA GLU A 60 5.51 -11.84 7.12
C GLU A 60 6.38 -10.64 6.74
N PHE A 61 5.98 -9.89 5.71
CA PHE A 61 6.65 -8.66 5.34
C PHE A 61 6.64 -7.63 6.49
N ILE A 62 5.47 -7.36 7.10
CA ILE A 62 5.36 -6.43 8.22
C ILE A 62 6.13 -6.95 9.44
N ARG A 63 6.11 -8.27 9.71
CA ARG A 63 6.88 -8.89 10.79
C ARG A 63 8.37 -8.64 10.63
N GLN A 64 8.91 -8.84 9.43
CA GLN A 64 10.32 -8.59 9.13
C GLN A 64 10.65 -7.10 9.21
N LEU A 65 9.82 -6.25 8.62
CA LEU A 65 10.03 -4.81 8.58
C LEU A 65 10.03 -4.16 9.97
N LEU A 66 9.15 -4.65 10.83
CA LEU A 66 9.05 -4.22 12.21
C LEU A 66 9.93 -5.07 13.14
N GLU A 67 10.70 -6.03 12.67
CA GLU A 67 11.56 -6.88 13.54
C GLU A 67 10.78 -7.52 14.70
N LEU A 68 9.54 -7.95 14.45
CA LEU A 68 8.67 -8.51 15.48
C LEU A 68 9.00 -9.98 15.77
N SER A 69 8.95 -10.34 17.06
CA SER A 69 9.04 -11.73 17.48
C SER A 69 7.74 -12.49 17.15
N PRO A 70 7.78 -13.83 17.05
CA PRO A 70 6.57 -14.64 16.83
C PRO A 70 5.47 -14.41 17.88
N GLU A 71 5.84 -14.04 19.10
CA GLU A 71 4.91 -13.79 20.21
C GLU A 71 4.12 -12.48 20.05
N GLN A 72 4.71 -11.51 19.33
CA GLN A 72 4.13 -10.21 18.99
C GLN A 72 3.27 -10.27 17.72
N LEU A 73 3.18 -11.43 17.08
CA LEU A 73 2.39 -11.63 15.88
C LEU A 73 1.05 -12.28 16.21
N ARG A 74 0.01 -11.86 15.50
CA ARG A 74 -1.29 -12.54 15.47
C ARG A 74 -1.69 -12.87 14.03
N LEU A 75 -1.85 -14.17 13.77
CA LEU A 75 -2.17 -14.70 12.45
C LEU A 75 -3.67 -14.57 12.16
N PRO A 76 -4.10 -14.58 10.90
CA PRO A 76 -5.52 -14.57 10.54
C PRO A 76 -6.30 -15.74 11.12
N VAL A 77 -7.53 -15.47 11.58
CA VAL A 77 -8.48 -16.54 12.00
C VAL A 77 -9.18 -17.19 10.80
N ILE A 78 -9.22 -16.47 9.67
CA ILE A 78 -9.78 -16.93 8.40
C ILE A 78 -9.10 -16.20 7.24
N TYR A 79 -9.04 -16.86 6.09
CA TYR A 79 -8.67 -16.27 4.82
C TYR A 79 -9.91 -16.14 3.95
N THR A 80 -10.09 -14.98 3.31
CA THR A 80 -11.21 -14.73 2.39
C THR A 80 -10.86 -15.17 0.97
N ASP A 81 -10.29 -16.38 0.84
CA ASP A 81 -10.01 -17.00 -0.45
C ASP A 81 -11.27 -17.65 -1.04
N VAL A 82 -11.21 -17.97 -2.33
CA VAL A 82 -12.34 -18.52 -3.10
C VAL A 82 -12.88 -19.80 -2.47
N ASP A 83 -12.03 -20.67 -1.94
CA ASP A 83 -12.45 -21.95 -1.37
C ASP A 83 -13.13 -21.76 -0.02
N SER A 84 -12.58 -20.90 0.84
CA SER A 84 -13.17 -20.56 2.14
C SER A 84 -14.54 -19.91 1.98
N VAL A 85 -14.68 -18.98 1.03
CA VAL A 85 -15.97 -18.35 0.69
C VAL A 85 -16.96 -19.38 0.14
N ALA A 86 -16.52 -20.26 -0.76
CA ALA A 86 -17.38 -21.30 -1.33
C ALA A 86 -17.90 -22.27 -0.25
N LYS A 87 -17.05 -22.70 0.69
CA LYS A 87 -17.45 -23.57 1.81
C LYS A 87 -18.51 -22.90 2.70
N ARG A 88 -18.33 -21.61 2.99
CA ARG A 88 -19.31 -20.84 3.77
C ARG A 88 -20.65 -20.69 3.04
N LEU A 89 -20.63 -20.38 1.74
CA LEU A 89 -21.85 -20.26 0.91
C LEU A 89 -22.60 -21.59 0.77
N GLN A 90 -21.88 -22.71 0.71
CA GLN A 90 -22.47 -24.05 0.66
C GLN A 90 -22.97 -24.54 2.02
N GLY A 91 -22.67 -23.81 3.11
CA GLY A 91 -23.01 -24.20 4.48
C GLY A 91 -22.21 -25.40 5.00
N THR A 92 -21.11 -25.76 4.34
CA THR A 92 -20.18 -26.81 4.79
C THR A 92 -19.25 -26.29 5.88
N ASP A 93 -18.91 -25.00 5.84
CA ASP A 93 -18.29 -24.28 6.95
C ASP A 93 -19.37 -23.60 7.83
N LYS A 94 -19.40 -24.00 9.11
CA LYS A 94 -20.31 -23.48 10.15
C LYS A 94 -19.56 -22.93 11.36
N GLN A 95 -18.26 -22.67 11.20
CA GLN A 95 -17.42 -22.21 12.30
C GLN A 95 -17.87 -20.82 12.77
N ASP A 96 -17.86 -20.62 14.09
CA ASP A 96 -18.10 -19.31 14.70
C ASP A 96 -16.78 -18.55 14.80
N TYR A 97 -16.45 -17.82 13.73
CA TYR A 97 -15.23 -17.01 13.69
C TYR A 97 -15.28 -15.83 14.66
N GLY A 98 -16.47 -15.35 15.03
CA GLY A 98 -16.60 -14.28 16.02
C GLY A 98 -16.14 -14.73 17.40
N ASN A 99 -16.52 -15.94 17.81
CA ASN A 99 -16.04 -16.53 19.07
C ASN A 99 -14.53 -16.81 19.06
N ILE A 100 -13.96 -17.19 17.90
CA ILE A 100 -12.50 -17.36 17.76
C ILE A 100 -11.80 -16.01 17.88
N LEU A 101 -12.36 -14.98 17.25
CA LEU A 101 -11.83 -13.62 17.30
C LEU A 101 -11.90 -13.03 18.72
N ALA A 102 -12.87 -13.41 19.54
CA ALA A 102 -12.98 -12.92 20.92
C ALA A 102 -11.73 -13.19 21.77
N GLY A 103 -11.02 -14.31 21.50
CA GLY A 103 -9.74 -14.65 22.16
C GLY A 103 -8.49 -14.16 21.43
N TYR A 104 -8.62 -13.35 20.38
CA TYR A 104 -7.50 -12.98 19.49
C TYR A 104 -6.41 -12.15 20.18
N LEU A 105 -6.84 -11.27 21.10
CA LEU A 105 -5.96 -10.41 21.88
C LEU A 105 -5.51 -11.05 23.19
N ASP A 106 -5.92 -12.30 23.45
CA ASP A 106 -5.46 -13.02 24.63
C ASP A 106 -3.93 -13.20 24.57
N ARG A 107 -3.28 -13.06 25.73
CA ARG A 107 -1.83 -13.29 25.90
C ARG A 107 -0.95 -12.37 25.04
N VAL A 108 -1.45 -11.21 24.60
CA VAL A 108 -0.60 -10.18 23.99
C VAL A 108 0.12 -9.44 25.11
N ASN A 109 1.46 -9.52 25.12
CA ASN A 109 2.31 -8.84 26.10
C ASN A 109 2.98 -7.61 25.45
N SER A 110 2.18 -6.67 24.96
CA SER A 110 2.67 -5.40 24.43
C SER A 110 1.79 -4.24 24.91
N ASP A 111 2.28 -3.01 24.80
CA ASP A 111 1.52 -1.82 25.18
C ASP A 111 0.35 -1.57 24.22
N ILE A 112 0.61 -1.72 22.91
CA ILE A 112 -0.37 -1.50 21.85
C ILE A 112 -0.31 -2.61 20.81
N THR A 113 -1.48 -3.07 20.35
CA THR A 113 -1.64 -4.00 19.23
C THR A 113 -2.22 -3.28 18.02
N LEU A 114 -1.49 -3.28 16.91
CA LEU A 114 -1.96 -2.77 15.62
C LEU A 114 -2.62 -3.92 14.86
N LEU A 115 -3.91 -3.79 14.59
CA LEU A 115 -4.70 -4.79 13.88
C LEU A 115 -5.02 -4.27 12.48
N GLU A 116 -4.39 -4.83 11.44
CA GLU A 116 -4.73 -4.50 10.06
C GLU A 116 -6.03 -5.21 9.66
N GLY A 117 -7.04 -4.40 9.39
CA GLY A 117 -8.35 -4.85 8.92
C GLY A 117 -8.43 -4.98 7.40
N PRO A 118 -9.53 -5.56 6.89
CA PRO A 118 -9.82 -5.70 5.48
C PRO A 118 -9.82 -4.40 4.67
N GLY A 119 -9.88 -4.55 3.35
CA GLY A 119 -9.88 -3.46 2.37
C GLY A 119 -11.11 -2.57 2.38
N THR A 120 -12.21 -3.02 2.98
CA THR A 120 -13.47 -2.28 3.09
C THR A 120 -14.13 -2.51 4.44
N LEU A 121 -15.19 -1.74 4.77
CA LEU A 121 -15.92 -1.90 6.02
C LEU A 121 -16.74 -3.19 6.10
N TRP A 122 -17.19 -3.73 4.96
CA TRP A 122 -18.10 -4.88 4.87
C TRP A 122 -17.42 -6.20 4.48
N GLU A 123 -16.18 -6.16 3.99
CA GLU A 123 -15.41 -7.38 3.74
C GLU A 123 -15.31 -8.21 5.04
N GLY A 124 -15.54 -9.53 4.92
CA GLY A 124 -15.70 -10.43 6.07
C GLY A 124 -17.14 -10.62 6.57
N SER A 125 -18.14 -9.87 6.06
CA SER A 125 -19.55 -10.00 6.51
C SER A 125 -20.12 -11.41 6.39
N ILE A 126 -19.70 -12.19 5.37
CA ILE A 126 -20.13 -13.59 5.21
C ILE A 126 -19.68 -14.49 6.39
N PHE A 127 -18.62 -14.08 7.08
CA PHE A 127 -18.06 -14.74 8.26
C PHE A 127 -18.47 -14.05 9.56
N GLN A 128 -19.34 -13.04 9.53
CA GLN A 128 -19.72 -12.16 10.65
C GLN A 128 -18.51 -11.41 11.24
N LEU A 129 -17.58 -11.05 10.36
CA LEU A 129 -16.34 -10.35 10.66
C LEU A 129 -16.22 -9.05 9.84
N SER A 130 -17.33 -8.34 9.61
CA SER A 130 -17.24 -6.95 9.11
C SER A 130 -16.48 -6.07 10.09
N MET A 131 -16.00 -4.90 9.65
CA MET A 131 -15.19 -4.01 10.49
C MET A 131 -15.89 -3.60 11.79
N GLY A 132 -17.18 -3.26 11.72
CA GLY A 132 -17.97 -2.93 12.89
C GLY A 132 -18.17 -4.13 13.82
N GLU A 133 -18.35 -5.35 13.28
CA GLU A 133 -18.45 -6.58 14.08
C GLU A 133 -17.12 -6.88 14.78
N MET A 134 -15.99 -6.84 14.07
CA MET A 134 -14.66 -7.04 14.64
C MET A 134 -14.35 -6.04 15.75
N ALA A 135 -14.66 -4.76 15.55
CA ALA A 135 -14.48 -3.74 16.57
C ALA A 135 -15.35 -3.96 17.81
N LYS A 136 -16.57 -4.51 17.66
CA LYS A 136 -17.44 -4.87 18.80
C LYS A 136 -16.88 -6.07 19.55
N ILE A 137 -16.50 -7.13 18.83
CA ILE A 137 -15.99 -8.38 19.39
C ILE A 137 -14.70 -8.12 20.17
N LEU A 138 -13.78 -7.37 19.58
CA LEU A 138 -12.47 -7.04 20.16
C LEU A 138 -12.50 -5.83 21.09
N GLN A 139 -13.65 -5.16 21.24
CA GLN A 139 -13.80 -3.90 21.98
C GLN A 139 -12.71 -2.87 21.61
N THR A 140 -12.40 -2.80 20.32
CA THR A 140 -11.23 -2.09 19.80
C THR A 140 -11.67 -0.93 18.91
N PRO A 141 -11.15 0.29 19.13
CA PRO A 141 -11.48 1.44 18.29
C PRO A 141 -10.84 1.33 16.90
N ILE A 142 -11.46 1.98 15.92
CA ILE A 142 -11.09 1.95 14.50
C ILE A 142 -10.41 3.26 14.11
N LEU A 143 -9.22 3.17 13.54
CA LEU A 143 -8.59 4.22 12.75
C LEU A 143 -8.87 3.96 11.27
N LEU A 144 -9.59 4.87 10.62
CA LEU A 144 -10.01 4.69 9.23
C LEU A 144 -9.06 5.43 8.28
N VAL A 145 -8.49 4.71 7.32
CA VAL A 145 -7.64 5.26 6.25
C VAL A 145 -8.47 5.45 5.00
N ALA A 146 -8.46 6.65 4.45
CA ALA A 146 -9.22 7.00 3.26
C ALA A 146 -8.31 7.73 2.26
N ARG A 147 -8.27 7.25 1.02
CA ARG A 147 -7.49 7.88 -0.04
C ARG A 147 -8.23 9.11 -0.56
N TYR A 148 -7.54 10.24 -0.61
CA TYR A 148 -8.08 11.45 -1.20
C TYR A 148 -8.26 11.27 -2.71
N SER A 149 -9.41 11.72 -3.20
CA SER A 149 -9.74 11.76 -4.62
C SER A 149 -10.38 13.09 -5.02
N SER A 150 -11.21 13.64 -4.14
CA SER A 150 -11.80 14.97 -4.24
C SER A 150 -12.40 15.35 -2.88
N PRO A 151 -12.88 16.59 -2.69
CA PRO A 151 -13.59 16.99 -1.48
C PRO A 151 -14.84 16.15 -1.17
N LEU A 152 -15.40 15.43 -2.16
CA LEU A 152 -16.55 14.54 -1.99
C LEU A 152 -16.27 13.34 -1.07
N ILE A 153 -15.00 13.04 -0.78
CA ILE A 153 -14.63 12.03 0.23
C ILE A 153 -15.30 12.29 1.59
N ALA A 154 -15.66 13.55 1.89
CA ALA A 154 -16.43 13.93 3.06
C ALA A 154 -17.72 13.09 3.22
N GLU A 155 -18.45 12.83 2.13
CA GLU A 155 -19.69 12.06 2.17
C GLU A 155 -19.44 10.62 2.65
N SER A 156 -18.42 9.97 2.10
CA SER A 156 -18.02 8.61 2.46
C SER A 156 -17.53 8.52 3.91
N LEU A 157 -16.77 9.51 4.37
CA LEU A 157 -16.31 9.58 5.76
C LEU A 157 -17.47 9.80 6.75
N LEU A 158 -18.42 10.67 6.42
CA LEU A 158 -19.62 10.89 7.24
C LEU A 158 -20.54 9.66 7.27
N LYS A 159 -20.66 8.95 6.14
CA LYS A 159 -21.38 7.67 6.10
C LYS A 159 -20.71 6.66 7.03
N ALA A 160 -19.40 6.50 6.95
CA ALA A 160 -18.64 5.58 7.80
C ALA A 160 -18.71 5.95 9.28
N GLN A 161 -18.67 7.25 9.60
CA GLN A 161 -18.89 7.73 10.97
C GLN A 161 -20.26 7.31 11.50
N ARG A 162 -21.33 7.40 10.71
CA ARG A 162 -22.66 6.96 11.15
C ARG A 162 -22.74 5.44 11.36
N GLU A 163 -22.06 4.69 10.51
CA GLU A 163 -22.04 3.22 10.55
C GLU A 163 -21.22 2.68 11.73
N LEU A 164 -20.03 3.23 11.96
CA LEU A 164 -19.10 2.81 13.02
C LEU A 164 -19.39 3.51 14.36
N ASN A 165 -20.00 4.68 14.32
CA ASN A 165 -20.42 5.48 15.46
C ASN A 165 -19.27 5.65 16.49
N ASN A 166 -19.51 5.30 17.76
CA ASN A 166 -18.54 5.42 18.85
C ASN A 166 -17.26 4.58 18.68
N GLN A 167 -17.19 3.70 17.69
CA GLN A 167 -15.99 2.90 17.40
C GLN A 167 -14.97 3.67 16.57
N LEU A 168 -15.36 4.72 15.85
CA LEU A 168 -14.44 5.49 15.02
C LEU A 168 -13.58 6.42 15.90
N LEU A 169 -12.29 6.11 15.99
CA LEU A 169 -11.30 6.88 16.74
C LEU A 169 -10.97 8.20 16.05
N GLY A 170 -10.83 8.12 14.72
CA GLY A 170 -10.46 9.19 13.82
C GLY A 170 -10.11 8.65 12.44
N VAL A 171 -9.71 9.56 11.55
CA VAL A 171 -9.42 9.26 10.14
C VAL A 171 -8.02 9.72 9.75
N VAL A 172 -7.40 8.99 8.82
CA VAL A 172 -6.21 9.40 8.07
C VAL A 172 -6.62 9.58 6.62
N ILE A 173 -6.39 10.77 6.08
CA ILE A 173 -6.61 11.05 4.66
C ILE A 173 -5.26 10.95 3.96
N SER A 174 -5.12 10.01 3.02
CA SER A 174 -3.86 9.72 2.32
C SER A 174 -3.87 10.20 0.86
N ASP A 175 -2.69 10.27 0.24
CA ASP A 175 -2.52 10.58 -1.19
C ASP A 175 -3.14 11.93 -1.61
N ILE A 176 -2.99 12.97 -0.78
CA ILE A 176 -3.52 14.31 -1.06
C ILE A 176 -2.61 15.02 -2.08
N PRO A 177 -3.08 15.34 -3.30
CA PRO A 177 -2.29 16.09 -4.28
C PRO A 177 -1.85 17.44 -3.72
N THR A 178 -0.65 17.89 -4.12
CA THR A 178 -0.10 19.18 -3.68
C THR A 178 -1.04 20.35 -3.97
N ASP A 179 -1.73 20.31 -5.10
CA ASP A 179 -2.67 21.35 -5.53
C ASP A 179 -3.93 21.42 -4.65
N ASP A 180 -4.30 20.30 -4.00
CA ASP A 180 -5.48 20.20 -3.14
C ASP A 180 -5.14 20.37 -1.65
N TRP A 181 -3.85 20.46 -1.29
CA TRP A 181 -3.38 20.47 0.10
C TRP A 181 -4.03 21.56 0.95
N ASP A 182 -4.02 22.80 0.45
CA ASP A 182 -4.58 23.95 1.15
C ASP A 182 -6.09 23.82 1.32
N GLU A 183 -6.81 23.30 0.32
CA GLU A 183 -8.25 23.05 0.41
C GLU A 183 -8.54 21.98 1.48
N VAL A 184 -7.80 20.88 1.48
CA VAL A 184 -7.99 19.81 2.46
C VAL A 184 -7.74 20.30 3.89
N GLN A 185 -6.69 21.09 4.09
CA GLN A 185 -6.32 21.60 5.40
C GLN A 185 -7.29 22.68 5.91
N SER A 186 -7.73 23.60 5.06
CA SER A 186 -8.52 24.77 5.45
C SER A 186 -10.03 24.58 5.38
N LEU A 187 -10.52 23.69 4.52
CA LEU A 187 -11.95 23.46 4.29
C LEU A 187 -12.40 22.10 4.79
N LEU A 188 -11.78 21.02 4.29
CA LEU A 188 -12.27 19.65 4.55
C LEU A 188 -12.05 19.23 6.00
N LYS A 189 -10.83 19.40 6.54
CA LYS A 189 -10.49 19.02 7.91
C LYS A 189 -11.36 19.72 8.96
N PRO A 190 -11.55 21.05 8.95
CA PRO A 190 -12.43 21.74 9.89
C PRO A 190 -13.90 21.31 9.77
N TYR A 191 -14.39 21.09 8.55
CA TYR A 191 -15.75 20.61 8.33
C TYR A 191 -15.99 19.24 8.96
N LEU A 192 -15.08 18.27 8.72
CA LEU A 192 -15.13 16.93 9.31
C LEU A 192 -15.10 16.99 10.85
N ALA A 193 -14.20 17.80 11.41
CA ALA A 193 -14.13 18.00 12.86
C ALA A 193 -15.44 18.56 13.44
N GLY A 194 -16.06 19.52 12.75
CA GLY A 194 -17.38 20.08 13.11
C GLY A 194 -18.53 19.06 13.05
N GLN A 195 -18.37 17.98 12.28
CA GLN A 195 -19.30 16.85 12.24
C GLN A 195 -18.94 15.73 13.24
N GLY A 196 -17.87 15.91 14.03
CA GLY A 196 -17.39 14.90 14.99
C GLY A 196 -16.50 13.82 14.39
N VAL A 197 -15.95 14.04 13.19
CA VAL A 197 -14.94 13.17 12.58
C VAL A 197 -13.56 13.79 12.80
N GLU A 198 -12.79 13.21 13.71
CA GLU A 198 -11.43 13.70 14.00
C GLU A 198 -10.46 13.27 12.89
N VAL A 199 -9.77 14.24 12.28
CA VAL A 199 -8.71 13.96 11.30
C VAL A 199 -7.36 13.91 12.01
N LEU A 200 -6.83 12.70 12.18
CA LEU A 200 -5.58 12.43 12.91
C LEU A 200 -4.34 12.50 12.00
N GLY A 201 -4.51 12.41 10.68
CA GLY A 201 -3.41 12.58 9.73
C GLY A 201 -3.90 13.05 8.35
N LEU A 202 -3.11 13.91 7.72
CA LEU A 202 -3.25 14.35 6.33
C LEU A 202 -1.95 14.02 5.62
N LEU A 203 -1.89 12.96 4.80
CA LEU A 203 -0.66 12.55 4.15
C LEU A 203 -0.65 13.06 2.70
N PRO A 204 0.35 13.86 2.29
CA PRO A 204 0.47 14.32 0.92
C PRO A 204 0.78 13.16 -0.02
N ALA A 205 0.41 13.34 -1.29
CA ALA A 205 0.77 12.44 -2.36
C ALA A 205 2.29 12.45 -2.56
N SER A 206 2.86 11.27 -2.75
CA SER A 206 4.29 11.09 -3.01
C SER A 206 4.47 10.28 -4.29
N LYS A 207 5.21 10.83 -5.26
CA LYS A 207 5.56 10.13 -6.50
C LYS A 207 6.30 8.82 -6.18
N LEU A 208 7.21 8.86 -5.21
CA LEU A 208 7.94 7.69 -4.73
C LEU A 208 7.01 6.61 -4.15
N LEU A 209 5.98 6.95 -3.38
CA LEU A 209 5.07 5.93 -2.86
C LEU A 209 4.21 5.29 -3.96
N ARG A 210 3.92 6.04 -5.03
CA ARG A 210 3.16 5.57 -6.20
C ARG A 210 4.04 4.89 -7.26
N SER A 211 5.35 4.97 -7.10
CA SER A 211 6.35 4.40 -8.01
C SER A 211 6.42 2.88 -7.92
N ILE A 212 6.91 2.26 -9.00
CA ILE A 212 7.09 0.82 -9.13
C ILE A 212 8.58 0.51 -9.35
N SER A 213 9.10 -0.54 -8.72
CA SER A 213 10.49 -0.96 -8.94
C SER A 213 10.66 -1.60 -10.33
N VAL A 214 11.84 -1.46 -10.93
CA VAL A 214 12.16 -2.16 -12.20
C VAL A 214 12.04 -3.68 -12.02
N ARG A 215 12.34 -4.20 -10.82
CA ARG A 215 12.16 -5.60 -10.44
C ARG A 215 10.71 -6.06 -10.57
N GLU A 216 9.76 -5.29 -10.08
CA GLU A 216 8.33 -5.60 -10.21
C GLU A 216 7.89 -5.54 -11.68
N ILE A 217 8.39 -4.56 -12.46
CA ILE A 217 8.14 -4.49 -13.91
C ILE A 217 8.62 -5.78 -14.60
N VAL A 218 9.83 -6.26 -14.27
CA VAL A 218 10.36 -7.52 -14.79
C VAL A 218 9.44 -8.69 -14.46
N HIS A 219 8.98 -8.77 -13.21
CA HIS A 219 8.08 -9.84 -12.76
C HIS A 219 6.72 -9.80 -13.49
N LEU A 220 6.07 -8.63 -13.54
CA LEU A 220 4.76 -8.45 -14.17
C LEU A 220 4.75 -8.77 -15.66
N LEU A 221 5.83 -8.40 -16.37
CA LEU A 221 5.94 -8.59 -17.81
C LEU A 221 6.61 -9.92 -18.20
N GLY A 222 7.14 -10.69 -17.25
CA GLY A 222 8.02 -11.82 -17.53
C GLY A 222 9.23 -11.39 -18.39
N ALA A 223 9.75 -10.19 -18.15
CA ALA A 223 10.73 -9.56 -19.02
C ALA A 223 12.11 -10.22 -18.91
N LYS A 224 12.84 -10.25 -20.02
CA LYS A 224 14.26 -10.59 -20.04
C LYS A 224 15.10 -9.34 -19.82
N VAL A 225 15.92 -9.33 -18.78
CA VAL A 225 16.90 -8.26 -18.55
C VAL A 225 18.06 -8.41 -19.53
N LEU A 226 18.30 -7.39 -20.35
CA LEU A 226 19.37 -7.38 -21.36
C LEU A 226 20.67 -6.74 -20.84
N CYS A 227 20.56 -5.72 -19.98
CA CYS A 227 21.71 -5.09 -19.31
C CYS A 227 21.31 -4.58 -17.91
N ARG A 228 22.32 -4.27 -17.08
CA ARG A 228 22.20 -3.74 -15.71
C ARG A 228 21.23 -4.51 -14.79
N PRO A 229 21.41 -5.84 -14.60
CA PRO A 229 20.61 -6.61 -13.63
C PRO A 229 20.84 -6.17 -12.16
N ASP A 230 21.88 -5.38 -11.91
CA ASP A 230 22.23 -4.75 -10.64
C ASP A 230 21.41 -3.47 -10.33
N ARG A 231 20.56 -3.01 -11.25
CA ARG A 231 19.75 -1.79 -11.11
C ARG A 231 18.24 -2.04 -11.03
N LEU A 232 17.82 -3.26 -10.71
CA LEU A 232 16.40 -3.63 -10.66
C LEU A 232 15.64 -3.00 -9.48
N ASP A 233 16.34 -2.53 -8.44
CA ASP A 233 15.72 -1.90 -7.27
C ASP A 233 15.44 -0.41 -7.46
N TRP A 234 15.71 0.14 -8.65
CA TRP A 234 15.38 1.51 -8.97
C TRP A 234 13.88 1.72 -9.12
N MET A 235 13.43 2.91 -8.70
CA MET A 235 12.02 3.28 -8.68
C MET A 235 11.65 4.07 -9.93
N VAL A 236 10.61 3.61 -10.59
CA VAL A 236 10.01 4.25 -11.75
C VAL A 236 8.78 5.02 -11.30
N GLU A 237 8.78 6.34 -11.52
CA GLU A 237 7.70 7.24 -11.07
C GLU A 237 6.64 7.49 -12.14
N SER A 238 6.99 7.32 -13.42
CA SER A 238 6.08 7.57 -14.53
C SER A 238 6.41 6.70 -15.74
N LEU A 239 5.45 6.57 -16.65
CA LEU A 239 5.57 5.79 -17.87
C LEU A 239 5.53 6.71 -19.09
N ALA A 240 6.41 6.47 -20.05
CA ALA A 240 6.45 7.20 -21.31
C ALA A 240 6.48 6.23 -22.50
N ILE A 241 5.74 6.57 -23.55
CA ILE A 241 5.53 5.67 -24.70
C ILE A 241 6.23 6.25 -25.94
N GLY A 242 7.25 5.55 -26.41
CA GLY A 242 7.94 5.79 -27.67
C GLY A 242 7.18 5.21 -28.87
N ALA A 243 5.94 5.64 -29.11
CA ALA A 243 5.15 5.21 -30.28
C ALA A 243 5.19 6.21 -31.44
N MET A 244 5.53 7.47 -31.18
CA MET A 244 5.47 8.56 -32.15
C MET A 244 6.83 8.81 -32.84
N ASN A 245 6.96 9.95 -33.56
CA ASN A 245 8.24 10.44 -34.04
C ASN A 245 9.13 10.93 -32.89
N VAL A 246 10.45 10.96 -33.09
CA VAL A 246 11.43 11.28 -32.05
C VAL A 246 11.26 12.69 -31.48
N ASN A 247 10.95 13.67 -32.31
CA ASN A 247 10.81 15.06 -31.87
C ASN A 247 9.63 15.23 -30.91
N ALA A 248 8.49 14.60 -31.20
CA ALA A 248 7.35 14.59 -30.30
C ALA A 248 7.65 13.79 -29.02
N ALA A 249 8.32 12.65 -29.14
CA ALA A 249 8.69 11.83 -27.98
C ALA A 249 9.62 12.57 -27.00
N LEU A 250 10.59 13.34 -27.51
CA LEU A 250 11.50 14.16 -26.69
C LEU A 250 10.77 15.22 -25.85
N GLU A 251 9.68 15.81 -26.36
CA GLU A 251 8.87 16.76 -25.58
C GLU A 251 8.18 16.08 -24.39
N TYR A 252 7.78 14.83 -24.54
CA TYR A 252 7.22 14.03 -23.44
C TYR A 252 8.31 13.60 -22.47
N PHE A 253 9.45 13.10 -22.97
CA PHE A 253 10.54 12.61 -22.14
C PHE A 253 11.16 13.72 -21.27
N ARG A 254 11.20 14.96 -21.76
CA ARG A 254 11.74 16.10 -20.99
C ARG A 254 10.85 16.56 -19.83
N LYS A 255 9.57 16.17 -19.82
CA LYS A 255 8.61 16.55 -18.77
C LYS A 255 8.53 15.53 -17.65
N GLY A 256 8.92 14.29 -17.92
CA GLY A 256 8.90 13.20 -16.95
C GLY A 256 10.23 13.10 -16.19
N GLU A 257 10.13 12.54 -14.99
CA GLU A 257 11.26 12.19 -14.15
C GLU A 257 11.18 10.69 -13.85
N ASN A 258 12.34 10.05 -13.73
CA ASN A 258 12.49 8.65 -13.34
C ASN A 258 11.54 7.71 -14.13
N MET A 259 11.56 7.84 -15.47
CA MET A 259 10.57 7.21 -16.33
C MET A 259 10.93 5.76 -16.70
N ALA A 260 9.90 4.93 -16.92
CA ALA A 260 10.02 3.75 -17.75
C ALA A 260 9.59 4.13 -19.17
N VAL A 261 10.51 4.04 -20.11
CA VAL A 261 10.21 4.30 -21.52
C VAL A 261 9.93 2.98 -22.23
N ILE A 262 8.77 2.86 -22.87
CA ILE A 262 8.38 1.69 -23.65
C ILE A 262 8.47 2.04 -25.13
N THR A 263 9.26 1.30 -25.91
CA THR A 263 9.42 1.52 -27.36
C THR A 263 9.68 0.20 -28.09
N GLY A 264 9.46 0.20 -29.41
CA GLY A 264 9.82 -0.95 -30.25
C GLY A 264 11.33 -1.20 -30.24
N GLY A 265 11.73 -2.48 -30.24
CA GLY A 265 13.15 -2.86 -30.29
C GLY A 265 13.86 -2.45 -31.60
N ASP A 266 13.12 -2.15 -32.66
CA ASP A 266 13.62 -1.61 -33.94
C ASP A 266 13.81 -0.07 -33.95
N ARG A 267 13.29 0.64 -32.94
CA ARG A 267 13.31 2.11 -32.84
C ARG A 267 14.57 2.64 -32.14
N THR A 268 15.74 2.39 -32.73
CA THR A 268 17.05 2.82 -32.20
C THR A 268 17.12 4.33 -31.93
N ASP A 269 16.46 5.13 -32.76
CA ASP A 269 16.34 6.58 -32.64
C ASP A 269 15.64 7.02 -31.33
N LEU A 270 14.53 6.35 -30.98
CA LEU A 270 13.79 6.60 -29.74
C LEU A 270 14.51 6.03 -28.53
N GLN A 271 15.15 4.87 -28.66
CA GLN A 271 15.93 4.25 -27.59
C GLN A 271 17.05 5.18 -27.14
N LEU A 272 17.80 5.75 -28.09
CA LEU A 272 18.85 6.72 -27.77
C LEU A 272 18.26 8.00 -27.16
N ALA A 273 17.18 8.54 -27.74
CA ALA A 273 16.51 9.73 -27.20
C ALA A 273 16.01 9.52 -25.75
N ALA A 274 15.52 8.32 -25.43
CA ALA A 274 15.11 7.96 -24.07
C ALA A 274 16.29 7.93 -23.11
N LEU A 275 17.40 7.30 -23.51
CA LEU A 275 18.61 7.21 -22.69
C LEU A 275 19.20 8.60 -22.36
N GLU A 276 19.09 9.58 -23.25
CA GLU A 276 19.56 10.96 -23.01
C GLU A 276 18.60 11.81 -22.15
N THR A 277 17.58 11.19 -21.53
CA THR A 277 16.59 11.86 -20.66
C THR A 277 16.50 11.16 -19.31
N SER A 278 15.59 11.60 -18.42
CA SER A 278 15.41 11.00 -17.08
C SER A 278 14.69 9.64 -17.17
N THR A 279 15.38 8.65 -17.74
CA THR A 279 14.89 7.29 -17.94
C THR A 279 15.54 6.36 -16.92
N THR A 280 14.72 5.80 -16.04
CA THR A 280 15.14 4.78 -15.05
C THR A 280 15.16 3.39 -15.66
N CYS A 281 14.33 3.12 -16.67
CA CYS A 281 14.23 1.82 -17.31
C CYS A 281 13.79 1.96 -18.77
N LEU A 282 14.41 1.20 -19.67
CA LEU A 282 14.00 1.13 -21.06
C LEU A 282 13.40 -0.26 -21.36
N ILE A 283 12.18 -0.30 -21.86
CA ILE A 283 11.43 -1.52 -22.15
C ILE A 283 11.23 -1.65 -23.65
N LEU A 284 11.76 -2.73 -24.22
CA LEU A 284 11.77 -3.00 -25.65
C LEU A 284 10.74 -4.09 -25.99
N THR A 285 9.78 -3.72 -26.83
CA THR A 285 8.69 -4.60 -27.28
C THR A 285 9.03 -5.30 -28.60
N GLY A 286 8.29 -6.37 -28.91
CA GLY A 286 8.42 -7.11 -30.17
C GLY A 286 9.60 -8.10 -30.24
N SER A 287 10.29 -8.37 -29.13
CA SER A 287 11.40 -9.35 -29.05
C SER A 287 12.54 -9.11 -30.06
N ILE A 288 12.73 -7.86 -30.51
CA ILE A 288 13.82 -7.47 -31.41
C ILE A 288 15.05 -7.17 -30.56
N SER A 289 16.20 -7.76 -30.92
CA SER A 289 17.46 -7.47 -30.23
C SER A 289 17.91 -6.04 -30.53
N PRO A 290 18.17 -5.19 -29.53
CA PRO A 290 18.63 -3.82 -29.74
C PRO A 290 20.03 -3.79 -30.35
N ASP A 291 20.36 -2.67 -30.99
CA ASP A 291 21.70 -2.41 -31.51
C ASP A 291 22.74 -2.42 -30.36
N PRO A 292 23.92 -3.05 -30.52
CA PRO A 292 24.98 -3.05 -29.50
C PRO A 292 25.37 -1.66 -29.00
N LEU A 293 25.22 -0.62 -29.83
CA LEU A 293 25.45 0.78 -29.43
C LEU A 293 24.49 1.21 -28.30
N ILE A 294 23.22 0.80 -28.38
CA ILE A 294 22.21 1.11 -27.36
C ILE A 294 22.53 0.40 -26.05
N LEU A 295 22.93 -0.87 -26.12
CA LEU A 295 23.35 -1.63 -24.93
C LEU A 295 24.55 -0.98 -24.25
N GLY A 296 25.58 -0.61 -25.01
CA GLY A 296 26.76 0.08 -24.47
C GLY A 296 26.40 1.44 -23.85
N ARG A 297 25.55 2.22 -24.52
CA ARG A 297 25.10 3.52 -23.99
C ARG A 297 24.29 3.37 -22.71
N ALA A 298 23.43 2.36 -22.64
CA ALA A 298 22.65 2.07 -21.44
C ALA A 298 23.52 1.57 -20.28
N GLU A 299 24.59 0.82 -20.56
CA GLU A 299 25.56 0.44 -19.52
C GLU A 299 26.24 1.67 -18.90
N ASP A 300 26.72 2.59 -19.75
CA ASP A 300 27.39 3.84 -19.34
C ASP A 300 26.47 4.74 -18.50
N LEU A 301 25.18 4.80 -18.85
CA LEU A 301 24.17 5.61 -18.18
C LEU A 301 23.47 4.88 -17.03
N GLU A 302 23.88 3.63 -16.76
CA GLU A 302 23.31 2.76 -15.74
C GLU A 302 21.82 2.44 -15.89
N VAL A 303 21.28 2.52 -17.10
CA VAL A 303 19.86 2.28 -17.38
C VAL A 303 19.63 0.81 -17.72
N PRO A 304 18.84 0.04 -16.94
CA PRO A 304 18.44 -1.31 -17.32
C PRO A 304 17.57 -1.31 -18.57
N ILE A 305 17.89 -2.23 -19.48
CA ILE A 305 17.09 -2.54 -20.67
C ILE A 305 16.38 -3.87 -20.46
N LEU A 306 15.06 -3.84 -20.61
CA LEU A 306 14.18 -5.00 -20.54
C LEU A 306 13.68 -5.35 -21.94
N SER A 307 13.64 -6.63 -22.27
CA SER A 307 13.00 -7.15 -23.48
C SER A 307 11.77 -7.93 -23.11
N VAL A 308 10.65 -7.64 -23.78
CA VAL A 308 9.37 -8.31 -23.55
C VAL A 308 8.82 -8.90 -24.85
N ASN A 309 8.17 -10.05 -24.73
CA ASN A 309 7.48 -10.71 -25.83
C ASN A 309 6.00 -10.32 -25.88
N LEU A 310 5.74 -9.02 -25.80
CA LEU A 310 4.42 -8.40 -25.82
C LEU A 310 4.44 -7.22 -26.79
N ASP A 311 3.27 -6.82 -27.29
CA ASP A 311 3.14 -5.57 -28.04
C ASP A 311 3.15 -4.36 -27.10
N THR A 312 3.34 -3.18 -27.67
CA THR A 312 3.48 -1.93 -26.91
C THR A 312 2.22 -1.59 -26.11
N LEU A 313 1.01 -1.80 -26.65
CA LEU A 313 -0.22 -1.46 -25.95
C LEU A 313 -0.41 -2.38 -24.74
N THR A 314 -0.29 -3.69 -24.94
CA THR A 314 -0.41 -4.67 -23.85
C THR A 314 0.63 -4.42 -22.75
N THR A 315 1.87 -4.08 -23.14
CA THR A 315 2.94 -3.76 -22.18
C THR A 315 2.59 -2.53 -21.34
N VAL A 316 2.09 -1.46 -21.99
CA VAL A 316 1.64 -0.24 -21.31
C VAL A 316 0.52 -0.55 -20.33
N GLU A 317 -0.52 -1.27 -20.74
CA GLU A 317 -1.67 -1.58 -19.89
C GLU A 317 -1.27 -2.38 -18.64
N ILE A 318 -0.37 -3.36 -18.78
CA ILE A 318 0.09 -4.16 -17.63
C ILE A 318 0.86 -3.31 -16.63
N VAL A 319 1.79 -2.47 -17.10
CA VAL A 319 2.61 -1.64 -16.21
C VAL A 319 1.77 -0.51 -15.59
N ASP A 320 0.91 0.15 -16.38
CA ASP A 320 0.02 1.22 -15.91
C ASP A 320 -0.93 0.74 -14.79
N GLN A 321 -1.46 -0.48 -14.91
CA GLN A 321 -2.27 -1.09 -13.85
C GLN A 321 -1.51 -1.34 -12.54
N ALA A 322 -0.19 -1.35 -12.56
CA ALA A 322 0.64 -1.52 -11.37
C ALA A 322 1.01 -0.18 -10.72
N PHE A 323 1.04 0.92 -11.49
CA PHE A 323 1.25 2.26 -10.96
C PHE A 323 0.13 2.68 -10.00
N GLY A 324 0.50 3.46 -8.96
CA GLY A 324 -0.46 3.94 -7.97
C GLY A 324 -0.95 2.88 -6.98
N LYS A 325 -0.48 1.63 -7.07
CA LYS A 325 -0.66 0.62 -6.04
C LYS A 325 0.54 0.67 -5.08
N ILE A 326 0.32 1.08 -3.84
CA ILE A 326 1.40 1.11 -2.83
C ILE A 326 1.68 -0.32 -2.36
N ARG A 327 2.72 -0.94 -2.91
CA ARG A 327 3.38 -2.10 -2.30
C ARG A 327 4.54 -1.61 -1.45
N LEU A 328 4.65 -2.12 -0.23
CA LEU A 328 5.65 -1.66 0.74
C LEU A 328 6.99 -2.41 0.66
N GLN A 329 7.15 -3.32 -0.29
CA GLN A 329 8.30 -4.21 -0.36
C GLN A 329 9.63 -3.47 -0.48
N GLU A 330 9.62 -2.24 -1.02
CA GLU A 330 10.80 -1.41 -1.18
C GLU A 330 11.12 -0.55 0.07
N GLN A 331 12.33 -0.68 0.62
CA GLN A 331 12.81 0.04 1.81
C GLN A 331 12.71 1.57 1.67
N VAL A 332 12.93 2.10 0.47
CA VAL A 332 12.85 3.55 0.19
C VAL A 332 11.43 4.08 0.43
N LYS A 333 10.39 3.28 0.13
CA LYS A 333 9.00 3.64 0.44
C LYS A 333 8.72 3.63 1.93
N VAL A 334 9.32 2.69 2.67
CA VAL A 334 9.17 2.65 4.13
C VAL A 334 9.77 3.89 4.77
N ALA A 335 10.97 4.30 4.37
CA ALA A 335 11.59 5.53 4.85
C ALA A 335 10.70 6.75 4.59
N CYS A 336 10.20 6.89 3.36
CA CYS A 336 9.28 7.97 2.99
C CYS A 336 7.99 7.97 3.83
N ILE A 337 7.39 6.80 4.11
CA ILE A 337 6.20 6.72 4.97
C ILE A 337 6.49 7.14 6.39
N ARG A 338 7.65 6.76 6.95
CA ARG A 338 8.05 7.16 8.29
C ARG A 338 8.16 8.68 8.40
N GLU A 339 8.83 9.31 7.44
CA GLU A 339 8.97 10.77 7.37
C GLU A 339 7.60 11.48 7.26
N LEU A 340 6.74 11.04 6.33
CA LEU A 340 5.40 11.63 6.17
C LEU A 340 4.53 11.48 7.42
N MET A 341 4.66 10.36 8.13
CA MET A 341 3.91 10.10 9.35
C MET A 341 4.45 10.93 10.53
N GLU A 342 5.76 11.13 10.63
CA GLU A 342 6.36 12.04 11.62
C GLU A 342 5.89 13.48 11.43
N GLU A 343 5.80 13.95 10.18
CA GLU A 343 5.44 15.34 9.89
C GLU A 343 3.93 15.59 10.02
N HIS A 344 3.10 14.64 9.58
CA HIS A 344 1.68 14.92 9.35
C HIS A 344 0.70 14.11 10.19
N PHE A 345 1.17 13.16 11.01
CA PHE A 345 0.29 12.37 11.89
C PHE A 345 0.33 12.87 13.35
N GLN A 346 -0.85 13.03 13.96
CA GLN A 346 -1.01 13.51 15.33
C GLN A 346 -0.94 12.37 16.35
N ILE A 347 0.27 11.83 16.57
CA ILE A 347 0.46 10.67 17.46
C ILE A 347 0.04 10.92 18.91
N ASP A 348 0.33 12.10 19.46
CA ASP A 348 -0.04 12.43 20.84
C ASP A 348 -1.57 12.46 21.00
N ARG A 349 -2.26 13.00 20.00
CA ARG A 349 -3.74 13.02 19.96
C ARG A 349 -4.34 11.62 19.87
N LEU A 350 -3.73 10.73 19.10
CA LEU A 350 -4.12 9.31 19.04
C LEU A 350 -3.99 8.67 20.43
N LEU A 351 -2.85 8.84 21.09
CA LEU A 351 -2.59 8.25 22.41
C LEU A 351 -3.52 8.79 23.51
N GLU A 352 -3.83 10.08 23.48
CA GLU A 352 -4.85 10.68 24.37
C GLU A 352 -6.20 9.97 24.21
N LYS A 353 -6.68 9.82 22.97
CA LYS A 353 -7.98 9.19 22.70
C LYS A 353 -8.02 7.71 23.09
N LEU A 354 -6.93 6.98 22.88
CA LEU A 354 -6.80 5.59 23.34
C LEU A 354 -6.73 5.46 24.86
N THR A 355 -6.50 6.56 25.59
CA THR A 355 -6.48 6.58 27.06
C THR A 355 -7.81 7.02 27.64
N ILE A 356 -8.53 7.90 26.95
CA ILE A 356 -9.86 8.39 27.34
C ILE A 356 -10.96 7.35 27.07
N GLY A 357 -10.75 6.43 26.12
CA GLY A 357 -11.71 5.37 25.79
C GLY A 357 -11.65 4.10 26.66
N ALA A 358 -10.89 4.11 27.76
CA ALA A 358 -10.69 2.96 28.66
C ALA A 358 -11.64 2.97 29.88
#